data_AF-A0A1H8M7C8-F1
#
_entry.id   AF-A0A1H8M7C8-F1
#
_cell.length_a   1.000
_cell.length_b   1.000
_cell.length_c   1.000
_cell.angle_alpha   90.00
_cell.angle_beta   90.00
_cell.angle_gamma   90.00
#
_symmetry.space_group_name_H-M   'P 1'
#
loop_
_entity.id
_entity.type
_entity.pdbx_description
1 polymer ?
#
loop_
_entity_poly.entity_id
_entity_poly.type
_entity_poly.pdbx_seq_one_letter_code
_entity_poly.pdbx_strand_id
1 'polypeptide(L)'
;MNRRALLKAIPAVAAAGVVPAVTLSGEVLPPEDETRIIALFRRHQELVDQAAAYGNETLILDAPDAEEIMDRLFYNEIFAIEEKMMSIPCKTPGDFAAKMIVATSRGEVSSDWEEGEIWAEARALVGMMT
;
A
#
# COMPACT_ATOMS: atom_id res chain seq x y z
N MET A 1 -13.80 -39.01 36.67
CA MET A 1 -13.33 -39.98 35.65
C MET A 1 -12.72 -39.18 34.50
N ASN A 2 -11.41 -39.00 34.36
CA ASN A 2 -10.23 -39.86 34.10
C ASN A 2 -9.78 -39.79 32.62
N ARG A 3 -8.65 -39.09 32.39
CA ARG A 3 -8.07 -38.60 31.12
C ARG A 3 -7.41 -39.70 30.27
N ARG A 4 -8.00 -40.90 30.20
CA ARG A 4 -7.39 -42.10 29.60
C ARG A 4 -8.15 -42.74 28.43
N ALA A 5 -9.15 -42.06 27.86
CA ALA A 5 -9.95 -42.63 26.77
C ALA A 5 -9.60 -42.13 25.36
N LEU A 6 -8.61 -41.24 25.18
CA LEU A 6 -8.29 -40.60 23.89
C LEU A 6 -6.92 -40.99 23.31
N LEU A 7 -6.46 -42.22 23.59
CA LEU A 7 -5.36 -42.85 22.87
C LEU A 7 -5.85 -44.18 22.32
N LYS A 8 -6.36 -44.16 21.08
CA LYS A 8 -6.37 -45.31 20.18
C LYS A 8 -6.68 -44.84 18.75
N ALA A 9 -5.87 -45.34 17.82
CA ALA A 9 -5.96 -45.25 16.37
C ALA A 9 -5.22 -44.06 15.70
N ILE A 10 -3.91 -44.24 15.59
CA ILE A 10 -3.13 -43.79 14.42
C ILE A 10 -3.34 -44.84 13.32
N PRO A 11 -3.76 -44.44 12.11
CA PRO A 11 -3.26 -45.07 10.90
C PRO A 11 -2.27 -44.11 10.22
N ALA A 12 -1.04 -44.58 10.06
CA ALA A 12 -0.06 -44.00 9.19
C ALA A 12 -0.54 -44.16 7.73
N VAL A 13 -0.70 -43.06 7.01
CA VAL A 13 -0.63 -43.04 5.56
C VAL A 13 0.22 -41.83 5.17
N ALA A 14 1.44 -42.13 4.72
CA ALA A 14 2.25 -41.20 3.98
C ALA A 14 1.63 -41.00 2.60
N ALA A 15 1.20 -39.78 2.30
CA ALA A 15 1.07 -39.27 0.95
C ALA A 15 1.49 -37.81 1.00
N ALA A 16 2.64 -37.52 0.38
CA ALA A 16 3.16 -36.18 0.18
C ALA A 16 2.17 -35.37 -0.67
N GLY A 17 1.62 -34.34 -0.05
CA GLY A 17 0.73 -33.37 -0.67
C GLY A 17 0.44 -32.30 0.38
N VAL A 18 1.32 -31.31 0.48
CA VAL A 18 1.19 -30.20 1.42
C VAL A 18 -0.02 -29.37 0.97
N VAL A 19 -1.17 -29.60 1.60
CA VAL A 19 -2.29 -28.65 1.59
C VAL A 19 -2.05 -27.66 2.73
N PRO A 20 -1.92 -26.34 2.46
CA PRO A 20 -1.91 -25.38 3.54
C PRO A 20 -3.28 -25.39 4.21
N ALA A 21 -3.28 -25.66 5.51
CA ALA A 21 -4.42 -25.45 6.37
C ALA A 21 -4.71 -23.95 6.42
N VAL A 22 -5.76 -23.50 5.72
CA VAL A 22 -6.30 -22.15 5.88
C VAL A 22 -6.84 -22.02 7.29
N THR A 23 -6.04 -21.43 8.18
CA THR A 23 -6.47 -20.94 9.47
C THR A 23 -7.46 -19.79 9.25
N LEU A 24 -8.73 -20.06 9.60
CA LEU A 24 -9.76 -19.06 9.82
C LEU A 24 -9.34 -18.16 10.99
N SER A 25 -8.61 -17.09 10.69
CA SER A 25 -8.52 -15.88 11.50
C SER A 25 -8.33 -14.75 10.51
N GLY A 26 -9.30 -13.83 10.45
CA GLY A 26 -9.42 -12.76 9.46
C GLY A 26 -8.36 -11.67 9.60
N GLU A 27 -7.09 -12.06 9.55
CA GLU A 27 -5.94 -11.18 9.37
C GLU A 27 -5.50 -11.37 7.93
N VAL A 28 -5.80 -10.39 7.07
CA VAL A 28 -5.22 -10.34 5.71
C VAL A 28 -3.75 -10.00 5.91
N LEU A 29 -2.93 -11.02 6.13
CA LEU A 29 -1.49 -10.86 6.03
C LEU A 29 -1.20 -10.37 4.60
N PRO A 30 -0.41 -9.29 4.43
CA PRO A 30 0.02 -8.88 3.11
C PRO A 30 0.69 -10.08 2.43
N PRO A 31 0.49 -10.27 1.11
CA PRO A 31 1.08 -11.41 0.41
C PRO A 31 2.58 -11.45 0.71
N GLU A 32 3.13 -12.65 0.92
CA GLU A 32 4.50 -12.83 1.45
C GLU A 32 5.61 -12.17 0.59
N ASP A 33 5.25 -11.73 -0.63
CA ASP A 33 6.11 -11.03 -1.59
C ASP A 33 5.79 -9.52 -1.76
N GLU A 34 4.96 -8.94 -0.89
CA GLU A 34 4.60 -7.53 -1.00
C GLU A 34 5.79 -6.60 -0.72
N THR A 35 6.10 -5.74 -1.70
CA THR A 35 7.11 -4.71 -1.50
C THR A 35 6.58 -3.62 -0.57
N ARG A 36 7.50 -2.96 0.14
CA ARG A 36 7.16 -1.83 1.00
C ARG A 36 6.45 -0.69 0.25
N ILE A 37 6.78 -0.49 -1.03
CA ILE A 37 6.16 0.53 -1.88
C ILE A 37 4.70 0.19 -2.14
N ILE A 38 4.37 -1.08 -2.40
CA ILE A 38 2.99 -1.52 -2.62
C ILE A 38 2.15 -1.40 -1.35
N ALA A 39 2.70 -1.76 -0.18
CA ALA A 39 2.01 -1.56 1.10
C ALA A 39 1.68 -0.07 1.35
N LEU A 40 2.66 0.82 1.12
CA LEU A 40 2.48 2.27 1.24
C LEU A 40 1.47 2.80 0.21
N PHE A 41 1.54 2.34 -1.04
CA PHE A 41 0.62 2.73 -2.09
C PHE A 41 -0.82 2.41 -1.73
N ARG A 42 -1.11 1.22 -1.19
CA ARG A 42 -2.46 0.86 -0.77
C ARG A 42 -2.97 1.78 0.33
N ARG A 43 -2.15 2.03 1.36
CA ARG A 43 -2.50 2.98 2.42
C ARG A 43 -2.76 4.38 1.88
N HIS A 44 -1.94 4.83 0.93
CA HIS A 44 -2.14 6.10 0.24
C HIS A 44 -3.49 6.13 -0.50
N GLN A 45 -3.82 5.10 -1.29
CA GLN A 45 -5.10 5.05 -2.00
C GLN A 45 -6.29 5.08 -1.03
N GLU A 46 -6.22 4.34 0.08
CA GLU A 46 -7.26 4.35 1.12
C GLU A 46 -7.48 5.74 1.71
N LEU A 47 -6.40 6.47 2.02
CA LEU A 47 -6.48 7.83 2.57
C LEU A 47 -7.01 8.84 1.56
N VAL A 48 -6.58 8.76 0.31
CA VAL A 48 -7.08 9.63 -0.77
C VAL A 48 -8.58 9.42 -0.97
N ASP A 49 -9.03 8.17 -0.99
CA ASP A 49 -10.45 7.85 -1.14
C ASP A 49 -11.27 8.30 0.08
N GLN A 50 -10.70 8.19 1.30
CA GLN A 50 -11.32 8.73 2.52
C GLN A 50 -11.42 10.26 2.50
N ALA A 51 -10.37 10.96 2.07
CA ALA A 51 -10.36 12.41 1.95
C ALA A 51 -11.42 12.89 0.94
N ALA A 52 -11.50 12.22 -0.21
CA ALA A 52 -12.49 12.52 -1.24
C ALA A 52 -13.92 12.28 -0.74
N ALA A 53 -14.18 11.15 -0.06
CA ALA A 53 -15.49 10.85 0.52
C ALA A 53 -15.86 11.89 1.59
N TYR A 54 -14.92 12.22 2.48
CA TYR A 54 -15.15 13.19 3.55
C TYR A 54 -15.52 14.58 3.01
N GLY A 55 -14.79 15.05 1.99
CA GLY A 55 -15.06 16.34 1.33
C GLY A 55 -16.41 16.36 0.62
N ASN A 56 -16.84 15.24 0.02
CA ASN A 56 -18.13 15.16 -0.66
C ASN A 56 -19.32 15.02 0.29
N GLU A 57 -19.15 14.30 1.40
CA GLU A 57 -20.23 14.00 2.35
C GLU A 57 -20.43 15.10 3.39
N THR A 58 -19.42 15.96 3.59
CA THR A 58 -19.45 16.99 4.63
C THR A 58 -19.44 18.39 4.02
N LEU A 59 -20.28 19.30 4.54
CA LEU A 59 -20.26 20.73 4.19
C LEU A 59 -19.01 21.47 4.73
N ILE A 60 -17.97 20.75 5.16
CA ILE A 60 -16.75 21.34 5.71
C ILE A 60 -16.00 22.14 4.66
N LEU A 61 -16.14 21.82 3.37
CA LEU A 61 -15.46 22.57 2.30
C LEU A 61 -15.86 24.05 2.20
N ASP A 62 -17.01 24.44 2.79
CA ASP A 62 -17.44 25.85 2.85
C ASP A 62 -16.97 26.56 4.13
N ALA A 63 -16.31 25.86 5.05
CA ALA A 63 -15.82 26.42 6.30
C ALA A 63 -14.52 27.22 6.09
N PRO A 64 -14.29 28.32 6.84
CA PRO A 64 -13.05 29.10 6.72
C PRO A 64 -11.77 28.30 7.04
N ASP A 65 -11.90 27.20 7.79
CA ASP A 65 -10.84 26.32 8.25
C ASP A 65 -10.84 24.95 7.54
N ALA A 66 -11.57 24.82 6.42
CA ALA A 66 -11.68 23.57 5.66
C ALA A 66 -10.33 22.94 5.31
N GLU A 67 -9.39 23.76 4.83
CA GLU A 67 -8.06 23.33 4.40
C GLU A 67 -7.24 22.79 5.58
N GLU A 68 -7.21 23.51 6.71
CA GLU A 68 -6.50 23.06 7.93
C GLU A 68 -7.08 21.75 8.48
N ILE A 69 -8.41 21.60 8.42
CA ILE A 69 -9.07 20.36 8.82
C ILE A 69 -8.65 19.21 7.90
N MET A 70 -8.68 19.41 6.58
CA MET A 70 -8.30 18.38 5.61
C MET A 70 -6.82 18.01 5.71
N ASP A 71 -5.94 18.99 5.93
CA ASP A 71 -4.52 18.77 6.17
C ASP A 71 -4.28 17.90 7.39
N ARG A 72 -4.89 18.26 8.52
CA ARG A 72 -4.74 17.54 9.78
C ARG A 72 -5.30 16.12 9.72
N LEU A 73 -6.43 15.92 9.03
CA LEU A 73 -7.09 14.62 8.97
C LEU A 73 -6.48 13.69 7.93
N PHE A 74 -6.03 14.21 6.79
CA PHE A 74 -5.65 13.39 5.64
C PHE A 74 -4.34 13.83 4.98
N TYR A 75 -4.21 15.09 4.53
CA TYR A 75 -3.12 15.43 3.61
C TYR A 75 -1.73 15.33 4.26
N ASN A 76 -1.58 15.61 5.56
CA ASN A 76 -0.31 15.41 6.25
C ASN A 76 0.17 13.95 6.21
N GLU A 77 -0.74 12.97 6.39
CA GLU A 77 -0.37 11.56 6.31
C GLU A 77 -0.13 11.14 4.86
N ILE A 78 -0.97 11.61 3.93
CA ILE A 78 -0.80 11.36 2.49
C ILE A 78 0.58 11.82 2.05
N PHE A 79 0.95 13.09 2.27
CA PHE A 79 2.26 13.62 1.88
C PHE A 79 3.43 12.88 2.52
N ALA A 80 3.32 12.51 3.80
CA ALA A 80 4.35 11.72 4.47
C ALA A 80 4.53 10.32 3.85
N ILE A 81 3.44 9.71 3.36
CA ILE A 81 3.50 8.45 2.62
C ILE A 81 4.11 8.66 1.24
N GLU A 82 3.72 9.71 0.51
CA GLU A 82 4.26 10.02 -0.81
C GLU A 82 5.79 10.21 -0.77
N GLU A 83 6.29 11.05 0.15
CA GLU A 83 7.73 11.26 0.37
C GLU A 83 8.45 9.93 0.66
N LYS A 84 7.86 9.12 1.54
CA LYS A 84 8.42 7.81 1.89
C LYS A 84 8.40 6.83 0.72
N MET A 85 7.37 6.85 -0.11
CA MET A 85 7.32 6.03 -1.32
C MET A 85 8.44 6.45 -2.27
N MET A 86 8.58 7.74 -2.56
CA MET A 86 9.57 8.22 -3.53
C MET A 86 11.01 7.93 -3.08
N SER A 87 11.31 8.02 -1.78
CA SER A 87 12.64 7.73 -1.23
C SER A 87 13.09 6.25 -1.30
N ILE A 88 12.19 5.29 -1.52
CA ILE A 88 12.55 3.86 -1.56
C ILE A 88 12.83 3.45 -3.01
N PRO A 89 14.03 2.95 -3.37
CA PRO A 89 14.28 2.50 -4.74
C PRO A 89 13.33 1.37 -5.18
N CYS A 90 12.80 1.46 -6.39
CA CYS A 90 11.99 0.43 -7.02
C CYS A 90 12.80 -0.85 -7.25
N LYS A 91 12.18 -2.00 -6.97
CA LYS A 91 12.75 -3.32 -7.24
C LYS A 91 11.98 -4.06 -8.32
N THR A 92 10.71 -3.69 -8.52
CA THR A 92 9.82 -4.29 -9.50
C THR A 92 9.18 -3.22 -10.39
N PRO A 93 8.69 -3.58 -11.59
CA PRO A 93 7.89 -2.67 -12.40
C PRO A 93 6.62 -2.19 -11.67
N GLY A 94 6.06 -3.02 -10.78
CA GLY A 94 4.89 -2.66 -9.96
C GLY A 94 5.19 -1.52 -8.99
N ASP A 95 6.37 -1.50 -8.40
CA ASP A 95 6.81 -0.40 -7.53
C ASP A 95 6.84 0.93 -8.28
N PHE A 96 7.44 0.91 -9.48
CA PHE A 96 7.57 2.10 -10.31
C PHE A 96 6.19 2.59 -10.79
N ALA A 97 5.31 1.68 -11.19
CA ALA A 97 3.94 2.03 -11.56
C ALA A 97 3.18 2.66 -10.40
N ALA A 98 3.31 2.12 -9.18
CA ALA A 98 2.68 2.67 -7.99
C ALA A 98 3.17 4.10 -7.68
N LYS A 99 4.48 4.33 -7.75
CA LYS A 99 5.04 5.69 -7.61
C LYS A 99 4.57 6.62 -8.73
N MET A 100 4.53 6.15 -9.98
CA MET A 100 4.08 6.97 -11.10
C MET A 100 2.62 7.43 -10.92
N ILE A 101 1.74 6.55 -10.47
CA ILE A 101 0.34 6.91 -10.16
C ILE A 101 0.29 7.99 -9.08
N VAL A 102 1.11 7.90 -8.05
CA VAL A 102 1.18 8.90 -6.97
C VAL A 102 1.76 10.22 -7.47
N ALA A 103 2.92 10.20 -8.12
CA ALA A 103 3.62 11.39 -8.63
C ALA A 103 2.80 12.21 -9.62
N THR A 104 1.85 11.57 -10.30
CA THR A 104 0.97 12.21 -11.28
C THR A 104 -0.42 12.50 -10.73
N SER A 105 -0.66 12.28 -9.44
CA SER A 105 -2.00 12.37 -8.83
C SER A 105 -3.05 11.64 -9.68
N ARG A 106 -2.79 10.38 -10.02
CA ARG A 106 -3.63 9.55 -10.91
C ARG A 106 -3.79 10.14 -12.33
N GLY A 107 -2.81 10.88 -12.81
CA GLY A 107 -2.78 11.51 -14.14
C GLY A 107 -3.36 12.93 -14.18
N GLU A 108 -3.76 13.50 -13.05
CA GLU A 108 -4.25 14.88 -12.96
C GLU A 108 -3.12 15.91 -13.07
N VAL A 109 -1.91 15.54 -12.66
CA VAL A 109 -0.73 16.40 -12.72
C VAL A 109 0.44 15.70 -13.40
N SER A 110 1.33 16.51 -13.96
CA SER A 110 2.63 16.06 -14.45
C SER A 110 3.71 16.61 -13.55
N SER A 111 4.55 15.74 -12.98
CA SER A 111 5.77 16.17 -12.29
C SER A 111 6.78 16.74 -13.29
N ASP A 112 7.60 17.69 -12.83
CA ASP A 112 8.63 18.32 -13.66
C ASP A 112 9.60 17.27 -14.21
N TRP A 113 9.78 17.26 -15.53
CA TRP A 113 10.59 16.25 -16.21
C TRP A 113 12.06 16.24 -15.74
N GLU A 114 12.65 17.41 -15.49
CA GLU A 114 14.07 17.52 -15.15
C GLU A 114 14.27 17.23 -13.65
N GLU A 115 13.45 17.83 -12.79
CA GLU A 115 13.64 17.86 -11.33
C GLU A 115 12.82 16.80 -10.57
N GLY A 116 11.78 16.23 -11.17
CA GLY A 116 10.89 15.30 -10.51
C GLY A 116 11.57 13.98 -10.11
N GLU A 117 11.43 13.58 -8.85
CA GLU A 117 12.05 12.37 -8.29
C GLU A 117 11.72 11.10 -9.08
N ILE A 118 10.46 10.98 -9.53
CA ILE A 118 10.02 9.83 -10.35
C ILE A 118 10.76 9.74 -11.69
N TRP A 119 11.10 10.88 -12.29
CA TRP A 119 11.82 10.92 -13.57
C TRP A 119 13.31 10.68 -13.39
N ALA A 120 13.90 11.12 -12.29
CA ALA A 120 15.26 10.74 -11.93
C ALA A 120 15.39 9.20 -11.80
N GLU A 121 14.44 8.56 -11.13
CA GLU A 121 14.40 7.10 -11.03
C GLU A 121 14.11 6.42 -12.38
N ALA A 122 13.19 6.96 -13.18
CA ALA A 122 12.88 6.45 -14.52
C ALA A 122 14.14 6.42 -15.41
N ARG A 123 14.90 7.52 -15.42
CA ARG A 123 16.16 7.65 -16.17
C ARG A 123 17.18 6.62 -15.70
N ALA A 124 17.34 6.45 -14.38
CA ALA A 124 18.24 5.44 -13.82
C ALA A 124 17.87 4.02 -14.26
N LEU A 125 16.58 3.67 -14.26
CA LEU A 125 16.10 2.33 -14.65
C LEU A 125 16.37 1.99 -16.12
N VAL A 126 16.39 2.99 -17.01
CA VAL A 126 16.65 2.79 -18.44
C VAL A 126 18.10 3.08 -18.84
N GLY A 127 18.97 3.39 -17.88
CA GLY A 127 20.38 3.68 -18.14
C GLY A 127 20.63 5.05 -18.79
N MET A 128 19.67 5.98 -18.70
CA MET A 128 19.88 7.39 -19.05
C MET A 128 20.62 8.06 -17.89
N MET A 129 21.93 8.27 -18.04
CA MET A 129 22.69 9.09 -17.11
C MET A 129 22.26 10.55 -17.24
N THR A 130 21.92 11.20 -16.12
CA THR A 130 21.74 12.66 -16.00
C THR A 130 23.07 13.39 -16.12
#